data_AF-A0A2W0ETC4-F1
#
_entry.id   AF-A0A2W0ETC4-F1
#
_cell.length_a   1.000
_cell.length_b   1.000
_cell.length_c   1.000
_cell.angle_alpha   90.00
_cell.angle_beta   90.00
_cell.angle_gamma   90.00
#
_symmetry.space_group_name_H-M   'P 1'
#
loop_
_entity.id
_entity.type
_entity.pdbx_description
1 polymer ?
#
loop_
_entity_poly.entity_id
_entity_poly.type
_entity_poly.pdbx_seq_one_letter_code
_entity_poly.pdbx_strand_id
1 'polypeptide(L)'
;MSFSLTQMILISAAYLAVLFGVAWISERGMIPRAIIRHPLTYTLSLGVYASAWAFYGTVGLAYQYGYGFLSSYLGVSGAFLLAPVLLYPILKITRTYQLSSLADLFAFRFRSTWAGALTTIFML
;
A
#
# COMPACT_ATOMS: atom_id res chain seq x y z
N MET A 1 -12.94 13.87 -28.69
CA MET A 1 -12.23 14.84 -27.83
C MET A 1 -10.74 14.53 -27.88
N SER A 2 -9.96 15.35 -28.58
CA SER A 2 -8.50 15.22 -28.63
C SER A 2 -7.89 15.89 -27.40
N PHE A 3 -7.41 15.09 -26.45
CA PHE A 3 -6.60 15.62 -25.35
C PHE A 3 -5.31 16.20 -25.94
N SER A 4 -5.05 17.49 -25.69
CA SER A 4 -3.79 18.09 -26.13
C SER A 4 -2.66 17.70 -25.16
N LEU A 5 -1.46 17.48 -25.69
CA LEU A 5 -0.29 17.13 -24.89
C LEU A 5 -0.06 18.14 -23.75
N THR A 6 -0.27 19.42 -24.04
CA THR A 6 -0.18 20.52 -23.06
C THR A 6 -1.18 20.35 -21.92
N GLN A 7 -2.43 19.95 -22.20
CA GLN A 7 -3.43 19.70 -21.15
C GLN A 7 -3.03 18.53 -20.26
N MET A 8 -2.54 17.42 -20.83
CA MET A 8 -2.08 16.27 -20.03
C MET A 8 -0.91 16.61 -19.12
N ILE A 9 0.05 17.39 -19.63
CA ILE A 9 1.20 17.85 -18.85
C ILE A 9 0.74 18.78 -17.73
N LEU A 10 -0.13 19.75 -18.03
CA LEU A 10 -0.65 20.67 -17.02
C LEU A 10 -1.41 19.95 -15.91
N ILE A 11 -2.29 19.00 -16.25
CA ILE A 11 -3.05 18.22 -15.27
C ILE A 11 -2.10 17.38 -14.41
N SER A 12 -1.13 16.70 -15.02
CA SER A 12 -0.17 15.86 -14.29
C SER A 12 0.72 16.69 -13.37
N ALA A 13 1.21 17.84 -13.84
CA ALA A 13 2.02 18.76 -13.05
C ALA A 13 1.22 19.35 -11.88
N ALA A 14 -0.04 19.74 -12.12
CA ALA A 14 -0.93 20.23 -11.07
C ALA A 14 -1.21 19.16 -10.02
N TYR A 15 -1.48 17.91 -10.44
CA TYR A 15 -1.69 16.79 -9.53
C TYR A 15 -0.47 16.52 -8.64
N LEU A 16 0.73 16.48 -9.23
CA LEU A 16 1.97 16.32 -8.47
C LEU A 16 2.20 17.50 -7.52
N ALA A 17 1.98 18.74 -7.96
CA ALA A 17 2.12 19.93 -7.12
C ALA A 17 1.19 19.88 -5.90
N VAL A 18 -0.05 19.37 -6.06
CA VAL A 18 -0.98 19.16 -4.95
C VAL A 18 -0.44 18.09 -4.00
N LEU A 19 0.02 16.94 -4.50
CA LEU A 19 0.58 15.87 -3.65
C LEU A 19 1.78 16.35 -2.84
N PHE A 20 2.75 17.01 -3.49
CA PHE A 20 3.91 17.57 -2.82
C PHE A 20 3.52 18.70 -1.85
N GLY A 21 2.54 19.52 -2.20
CA GLY A 21 2.00 20.56 -1.32
C GLY A 21 1.41 19.98 -0.04
N VAL A 22 0.60 18.92 -0.15
CA VAL A 22 0.03 18.21 1.02
C VAL A 22 1.14 17.61 1.88
N ALA A 23 2.13 16.95 1.27
CA ALA A 23 3.27 16.41 1.99
C ALA A 23 4.03 17.50 2.75
N TRP A 24 4.31 18.63 2.10
CA TRP A 24 5.05 19.75 2.69
C TRP A 24 4.31 20.41 3.86
N ILE A 25 2.99 20.62 3.72
CA ILE A 25 2.14 21.18 4.79
C ILE A 25 2.07 20.19 5.98
N SER A 26 2.01 18.90 5.70
CA SER A 26 2.04 17.85 6.72
C SER A 26 3.36 17.82 7.49
N GLU A 27 4.51 17.94 6.80
CA GLU A 27 5.84 17.97 7.42
C GLU A 27 6.09 19.22 8.25
N ARG A 28 5.58 20.39 7.82
CA ARG A 28 5.66 21.65 8.58
C ARG A 28 4.85 21.65 9.87
N GLY A 29 4.12 20.57 10.17
CA GLY A 29 3.32 20.45 11.40
C GLY A 29 2.10 21.36 11.42
N MET A 30 1.69 21.90 10.26
CA MET A 30 0.48 22.71 10.13
C MET A 30 -0.79 21.87 10.26
N ILE A 31 -0.70 20.55 10.04
CA ILE A 31 -1.77 19.60 10.25
C ILE A 31 -1.71 19.07 11.70
N PRO A 32 -2.81 19.12 12.46
CA PRO A 32 -2.88 18.53 13.79
C PRO A 32 -2.42 17.07 13.80
N ARG A 33 -1.55 16.72 14.76
CA ARG A 33 -1.08 15.33 14.95
C ARG A 33 -2.22 14.32 15.14
N ALA A 34 -3.36 14.78 15.65
CA ALA A 34 -4.57 13.97 15.81
C ALA A 34 -5.12 13.44 14.47
N ILE A 35 -5.02 14.24 13.40
CA ILE A 35 -5.48 13.85 12.06
C ILE A 35 -4.46 12.90 11.42
N ILE A 36 -3.16 13.20 11.55
CA ILE A 36 -2.09 12.37 10.98
C ILE A 36 -2.09 10.96 11.61
N ARG A 37 -2.31 10.86 12.93
CA ARG A 37 -2.36 9.59 13.66
C ARG A 37 -3.76 8.96 13.71
N HIS A 38 -4.74 9.54 13.02
CA HIS A 38 -6.10 9.01 13.04
C HIS A 38 -6.12 7.61 12.37
N PRO A 39 -6.84 6.63 12.93
CA PRO A 39 -6.92 5.28 12.34
C PRO A 39 -7.44 5.31 10.90
N LEU A 40 -8.34 6.23 10.55
CA LEU A 40 -8.79 6.40 9.17
C LEU A 40 -7.65 6.78 8.23
N THR A 41 -6.74 7.67 8.65
CA THR A 41 -5.57 8.04 7.84
C THR A 41 -4.70 6.82 7.59
N TYR A 42 -4.45 6.02 8.64
CA TYR A 42 -3.71 4.75 8.50
C TYR A 42 -4.41 3.77 7.55
N THR A 43 -5.72 3.59 7.67
CA THR A 43 -6.50 2.71 6.78
C THR A 43 -6.52 3.21 5.34
N LEU A 44 -6.67 4.51 5.12
CA LEU A 44 -6.63 5.12 3.79
C LEU A 44 -5.23 5.00 3.16
N SER A 45 -4.17 5.12 3.96
CA SER A 45 -2.79 4.90 3.50
C SER A 45 -2.54 3.45 3.06
N LEU A 46 -3.19 2.46 3.69
CA LEU A 46 -3.12 1.07 3.19
C LEU A 46 -3.71 0.93 1.79
N GLY A 47 -4.64 1.81 1.40
CA GLY A 47 -5.23 1.86 0.06
C GLY A 47 -4.23 2.16 -1.06
N VAL A 48 -3.03 2.69 -0.75
CA VAL A 48 -1.94 2.91 -1.72
C VAL A 48 -1.49 1.61 -2.38
N TYR A 49 -1.75 0.45 -1.75
CA TYR A 49 -1.56 -0.86 -2.37
C TYR A 49 -2.31 -1.02 -3.71
N ALA A 50 -3.47 -0.36 -3.87
CA ALA A 50 -4.21 -0.35 -5.12
C ALA A 50 -3.53 0.57 -6.15
N SER A 51 -2.40 0.12 -6.67
CA SER A 51 -1.60 0.81 -7.68
C SER A 51 -2.24 0.74 -9.06
N ALA A 52 -1.65 1.44 -10.03
CA ALA A 52 -2.07 1.37 -11.44
C ALA A 52 -2.16 -0.08 -11.95
N TRP A 53 -1.28 -0.98 -11.47
CA TRP A 53 -1.33 -2.40 -11.83
C TRP A 53 -2.63 -3.08 -11.40
N ALA A 54 -3.13 -2.77 -10.19
CA ALA A 54 -4.40 -3.31 -9.72
C ALA A 54 -5.57 -2.81 -10.58
N PHE A 55 -5.55 -1.54 -10.99
CA PHE A 55 -6.56 -0.98 -11.90
C PHE A 55 -6.51 -1.64 -13.28
N TYR A 56 -5.36 -1.68 -13.93
CA TYR A 56 -5.25 -2.30 -15.26
C TYR A 56 -5.54 -3.80 -15.23
N GLY A 57 -5.10 -4.51 -14.20
CA GLY A 57 -5.37 -5.93 -14.02
C GLY A 57 -6.87 -6.20 -13.85
N THR A 58 -7.58 -5.41 -13.05
CA THR A 58 -9.02 -5.60 -12.82
C THR A 58 -9.86 -5.21 -14.02
N VAL A 59 -9.49 -4.17 -14.76
CA VAL A 59 -10.11 -3.83 -16.06
C VAL A 59 -9.87 -4.94 -17.08
N GLY A 60 -8.67 -5.51 -17.13
CA GLY A 60 -8.35 -6.66 -17.99
C GLY A 60 -9.15 -7.91 -17.62
N LEU A 61 -9.28 -8.22 -16.33
CA LEU A 61 -10.12 -9.31 -15.83
C LEU A 61 -11.59 -9.06 -16.12
N ALA A 62 -12.07 -7.83 -16.01
CA ALA A 62 -13.44 -7.47 -16.36
C ALA A 62 -13.71 -7.65 -17.86
N TYR A 63 -12.73 -7.31 -18.71
CA TYR A 63 -12.83 -7.51 -20.14
C TYR A 63 -12.86 -8.99 -20.54
N GLN A 64 -12.05 -9.85 -19.89
CA GLN A 64 -11.96 -11.28 -20.22
C GLN A 64 -13.02 -12.14 -19.53
N TYR A 65 -13.34 -11.87 -18.26
CA TYR A 65 -14.16 -12.73 -17.40
C TYR A 65 -15.40 -12.01 -16.83
N GLY A 66 -15.73 -10.80 -17.30
CA GLY A 66 -16.88 -10.03 -16.82
C GLY A 66 -16.80 -9.79 -15.32
N TYR A 67 -17.81 -10.20 -14.56
CA TYR A 67 -17.85 -10.05 -13.10
C TYR A 67 -16.80 -10.88 -12.33
N GLY A 68 -15.98 -11.69 -13.01
CA GLY A 68 -14.91 -12.48 -12.38
C GLY A 68 -13.90 -11.64 -11.58
N PHE A 69 -13.69 -10.37 -11.93
CA PHE A 69 -12.83 -9.46 -11.17
C PHE A 69 -13.28 -9.29 -9.71
N LEU A 70 -14.59 -9.39 -9.44
CA LEU A 70 -15.18 -9.19 -8.13
C LEU A 70 -14.72 -10.26 -7.14
N SER A 71 -14.45 -11.47 -7.62
CA SER A 71 -13.89 -12.56 -6.83
C SER A 71 -12.53 -12.18 -6.22
N SER A 72 -11.67 -11.49 -6.98
CA SER A 72 -10.37 -11.03 -6.49
C SER A 72 -10.53 -10.02 -5.34
N TYR A 73 -11.42 -9.04 -5.50
CA TYR A 73 -11.71 -8.07 -4.45
C TYR A 73 -12.39 -8.68 -3.21
N LEU A 74 -13.30 -9.63 -3.40
CA LEU A 74 -13.91 -10.37 -2.31
C LEU A 74 -12.88 -11.22 -1.56
N GLY A 75 -11.94 -11.83 -2.27
CA GLY A 75 -10.83 -12.58 -1.68
C GLY A 75 -9.93 -11.68 -0.82
N VAL A 76 -9.51 -10.51 -1.33
CA VAL A 76 -8.71 -9.54 -0.57
C VAL A 76 -9.49 -9.02 0.63
N SER A 77 -10.77 -8.66 0.45
CA SER A 77 -11.64 -8.19 1.54
C SER A 77 -11.80 -9.27 2.62
N GLY A 78 -12.01 -10.53 2.22
CA GLY A 78 -12.09 -11.68 3.12
C GLY A 78 -10.77 -11.95 3.86
N ALA A 79 -9.63 -11.82 3.18
CA ALA A 79 -8.32 -11.91 3.84
C ALA A 79 -8.14 -10.82 4.89
N PHE A 80 -8.62 -9.60 4.62
CA PHE A 80 -8.63 -8.50 5.60
C PHE A 80 -9.62 -8.71 6.75
N LEU A 81 -10.71 -9.46 6.58
CA LEU A 81 -11.56 -9.89 7.70
C LEU A 81 -10.78 -10.81 8.68
N LEU A 82 -9.86 -11.62 8.16
CA LEU A 82 -8.96 -12.46 8.95
C LEU A 82 -7.68 -11.72 9.41
N ALA A 83 -7.50 -10.45 9.03
CA ALA A 83 -6.34 -9.65 9.43
C ALA A 83 -6.11 -9.58 10.95
N PRO A 84 -7.13 -9.48 11.82
CA PRO A 84 -6.91 -9.50 13.27
C PRO A 84 -6.27 -10.79 13.76
N VAL A 85 -6.52 -11.92 13.09
CA VAL A 85 -5.96 -13.23 13.45
C VAL A 85 -4.57 -13.40 12.83
N LEU A 86 -4.39 -12.98 11.58
CA LEU A 86 -3.15 -13.21 10.83
C LEU A 86 -2.10 -12.09 11.02
N LEU A 87 -2.52 -10.83 10.94
CA LEU A 87 -1.62 -9.67 10.95
C LEU A 87 -1.30 -9.19 12.37
N TYR A 88 -2.25 -9.26 13.32
CA TYR A 88 -2.03 -8.77 14.68
C TYR A 88 -0.85 -9.47 15.41
N PRO A 89 -0.68 -10.80 15.34
CA PRO A 89 0.47 -11.47 15.95
C PRO A 89 1.79 -11.02 15.32
N ILE A 90 1.81 -10.87 13.99
CA ILE A 90 2.99 -10.42 13.24
C ILE A 90 3.37 -9.00 13.65
N LEU A 91 2.39 -8.08 13.71
CA LEU A 91 2.54 -6.70 14.18
C LEU A 91 3.09 -6.63 15.61
N LYS A 92 2.62 -7.52 16.49
CA LYS A 92 3.11 -7.59 17.87
C LYS A 92 4.58 -7.99 17.92
N ILE A 93 5.00 -8.99 17.14
CA ILE A 93 6.39 -9.44 17.06
C ILE A 93 7.28 -8.33 16.48
N THR A 94 6.89 -7.75 15.35
CA THR A 94 7.66 -6.64 14.71
C THR A 94 7.85 -5.46 15.67
N ARG A 95 6.79 -5.05 16.39
CA ARG A 95 6.91 -3.97 17.38
C ARG A 95 7.74 -4.35 18.60
N THR A 96 7.62 -5.57 19.11
CA THR A 96 8.35 -6.02 20.31
C THR A 96 9.85 -6.12 20.03
N TYR A 97 10.22 -6.61 18.85
CA TYR A 97 11.62 -6.81 18.45
C TYR A 97 12.18 -5.69 17.56
N GLN A 98 11.43 -4.59 17.37
CA GLN A 98 11.78 -3.45 16.51
C GLN A 98 12.24 -3.84 15.09
N LEU A 99 11.64 -4.89 14.55
CA LEU A 99 11.93 -5.37 13.20
C LEU A 99 11.30 -4.41 12.19
N SER A 100 12.10 -3.90 11.27
CA SER A 100 11.68 -2.83 10.35
C SER A 100 11.30 -3.35 8.96
N SER A 101 11.65 -4.59 8.65
CA SER A 101 11.34 -5.25 7.38
C SER A 101 10.80 -6.67 7.58
N LEU A 102 10.12 -7.19 6.55
CA LEU A 102 9.72 -8.60 6.52
C LEU A 102 10.95 -9.52 6.44
N ALA A 103 12.05 -9.09 5.79
CA ALA A 103 13.28 -9.85 5.76
C ALA A 103 13.87 -10.07 7.17
N ASP A 104 13.87 -9.02 8.01
CA ASP A 104 14.31 -9.12 9.40
C ASP A 104 13.40 -10.06 10.20
N LEU A 105 12.09 -10.03 9.95
CA LEU A 105 11.13 -10.94 10.57
C LEU A 105 11.42 -12.40 10.21
N PHE A 106 11.71 -12.71 8.95
CA PHE A 106 12.05 -14.07 8.52
C PHE A 106 13.42 -14.50 9.04
N ALA A 107 14.44 -13.63 8.99
CA ALA A 107 15.75 -13.91 9.55
C ALA A 107 15.67 -14.22 11.06
N PHE A 108 14.87 -13.44 11.80
CA PHE A 108 14.64 -13.62 13.23
C PHE A 108 13.83 -14.90 13.53
N ARG A 109 12.74 -15.15 12.79
CA ARG A 109 11.85 -16.30 12.98
C ARG A 109 12.57 -17.63 12.72
N PHE A 110 13.38 -17.70 11.66
CA PHE A 110 14.07 -18.93 11.24
C PHE A 110 15.51 -19.02 11.74
N ARG A 111 16.01 -18.01 12.45
CA ARG A 111 17.41 -17.90 12.94
C ARG A 111 18.45 -18.16 11.84
N SER A 112 18.15 -17.74 10.61
CA SER A 112 19.01 -17.98 9.45
C SER A 112 19.09 -16.73 8.58
N THR A 113 20.31 -16.24 8.37
CA THR A 113 20.60 -15.08 7.50
C THR A 113 20.20 -15.36 6.05
N TRP A 114 20.23 -16.63 5.62
CA TRP A 114 19.79 -17.05 4.29
C TRP A 114 18.29 -16.83 4.07
N ALA A 115 17.46 -17.05 5.08
CA ALA A 115 16.02 -16.79 4.99
C ALA A 115 15.73 -15.28 4.81
N GLY A 116 16.49 -14.43 5.49
CA GLY A 116 16.44 -12.97 5.31
C GLY A 116 16.92 -12.52 3.92
N ALA A 117 18.05 -13.05 3.45
CA ALA A 117 18.58 -12.71 2.13
C ALA A 117 17.63 -13.12 1.00
N LEU A 118 17.06 -14.33 1.08
CA LEU A 118 16.11 -14.82 0.09
C LEU A 118 14.85 -13.95 0.05
N THR A 119 14.30 -13.60 1.21
CA THR A 119 13.11 -12.73 1.29
C THR A 119 13.39 -11.34 0.74
N THR A 120 14.56 -10.74 1.01
CA THR A 120 14.96 -9.47 0.39
C THR A 120 15.02 -9.57 -1.14
N ILE A 121 15.59 -10.65 -1.69
CA ILE A 121 15.67 -10.86 -3.15
C ILE A 121 14.27 -10.99 -3.77
N PHE A 122 13.35 -11.71 -3.13
CA PHE A 122 11.97 -11.85 -3.63
C PHE A 122 11.13 -10.56 -3.50
N MET A 123 11.54 -9.62 -2.65
CA MET A 123 10.84 -8.35 -2.43
C MET A 123 11.28 -7.23 -3.37
N LEU A 124 12.46 -7.37 -4.00
CA LEU A 124 12.99 -6.46 -5.03
C LEU A 124 12.30 -6.71 -6.37
#